data_AF-A0A0W0CYJ3-F1
#
_entry.id   AF-A0A0W0CYJ3-F1
#
_cell.length_a   1.000
_cell.length_b   1.000
_cell.length_c   1.000
_cell.angle_alpha   90.00
_cell.angle_beta   90.00
_cell.angle_gamma   90.00
#
_symmetry.space_group_name_H-M   'P 1'
#
loop_
_entity.id
_entity.type
_entity.pdbx_description
1 polymer ?
#
loop_
_entity_poly.entity_id
_entity_poly.type
_entity_poly.pdbx_seq_one_letter_code
_entity_poly.pdbx_strand_id
1 'polypeptide(L)'
;MKLLFSLQLWVLIGTLFPDAGAINLQDNKDSICAATALIQGGMLDYYEGTRYGGTVGMFQPPYYWWQAGVAFGGMLENWFLCQNDTYKDLLMNALVAQTGPNYDYIPANQTTVEGNDDQGVWGLTILDAVERNFSAPIDGKPGWLAMSQGIFNTMYARWDMQSCNGGLRWQIFTWNSGYNYKNTISNACLFQIAARLGRYTGNTTYLDVAERVFDWLVGVGYIVLSEKGNVYDGAKVEDNCTDITAIEWTYNHGVVLGGLAYMYNATNGSSVWQSRLTSVLGGATAYFFQDNIMYESACQPYKTCNNDQRCFKSIFSRMLGFTSVLAPFTSDTIDPLLKASAMAAAGSCDGGTDGHTCGLDWQLKTNDGYYGLGEQMSALEVIQQLLIHERPAPYRADNGGTSVGDAAAGLNSTTTNVLKNNLKITGGDRAGAAIVTTIVLGIIIGGAAWMMF
;
A
#
# COMPACT_ATOMS: atom_id res chain seq x y z
N MET A 1 23.74 75.25 18.32
CA MET A 1 22.63 74.31 18.06
C MET A 1 23.20 73.17 17.22
N LYS A 2 23.42 72.00 17.83
CA LYS A 2 24.12 70.85 17.22
C LYS A 2 23.21 70.18 16.19
N LEU A 3 23.67 70.00 14.95
CA LEU A 3 23.07 69.06 14.00
C LEU A 3 23.80 67.72 14.13
N LEU A 4 23.05 66.69 14.53
CA LEU A 4 23.47 65.29 14.57
C LEU A 4 23.14 64.64 13.22
N PHE A 5 24.17 64.08 12.57
CA PHE A 5 24.02 63.16 11.43
C PHE A 5 23.58 61.79 11.96
N SER A 6 22.43 61.27 11.49
CA SER A 6 22.06 59.86 11.67
C SER A 6 22.48 59.05 10.44
N LEU A 7 23.47 58.16 10.62
CA LEU A 7 23.86 57.16 9.64
C LEU A 7 22.90 55.96 9.81
N GLN A 8 21.98 55.74 8.88
CA GLN A 8 21.19 54.50 8.84
C GLN A 8 21.98 53.43 8.07
N LEU A 9 22.47 52.45 8.81
CA LEU A 9 23.10 51.24 8.29
C LEU A 9 21.97 50.31 7.79
N TRP A 10 21.80 50.18 6.48
CA TRP A 10 20.95 49.15 5.90
C TRP A 10 21.71 47.84 5.88
N VAL A 11 21.42 46.95 6.82
CA VAL A 11 21.84 45.55 6.77
C VAL A 11 20.95 44.85 5.73
N LEU A 12 21.47 44.62 4.53
CA LEU A 12 20.89 43.68 3.58
C LEU A 12 21.04 42.27 4.18
N ILE A 13 19.98 41.77 4.80
CA ILE A 13 19.81 40.34 5.04
C ILE A 13 19.49 39.76 3.66
N GLY A 14 20.50 39.20 3.00
CA GLY A 14 20.31 38.38 1.82
C GLY A 14 19.49 37.16 2.22
N THR A 15 18.23 37.10 1.80
CA THR A 15 17.46 35.86 1.80
C THR A 15 18.11 34.93 0.78
N LEU A 16 18.84 33.93 1.27
CA LEU A 16 19.18 32.74 0.49
C LEU A 16 17.86 32.04 0.17
N PHE A 17 17.25 32.38 -0.97
CA PHE A 17 16.34 31.47 -1.62
C PHE A 17 17.19 30.27 -2.07
N PRO A 18 16.88 29.03 -1.66
CA PRO A 18 17.47 27.88 -2.32
C PRO A 18 17.15 28.00 -3.81
N ASP A 19 18.14 27.82 -4.68
CA ASP A 19 17.91 27.72 -6.11
C ASP A 19 16.80 26.69 -6.35
N ALA A 20 15.73 27.13 -7.00
CA ALA A 20 14.56 26.32 -7.35
C ALA A 20 14.90 25.33 -8.48
N GLY A 21 15.75 24.36 -8.18
CA GLY A 21 16.06 23.22 -9.02
C GLY A 21 15.43 21.95 -8.47
N ALA A 22 15.17 20.99 -9.35
CA ALA A 22 14.73 19.64 -8.99
C ALA A 22 15.61 19.02 -7.90
N ILE A 23 15.09 18.00 -7.21
CA ILE A 23 15.90 17.17 -6.32
C ILE A 23 17.13 16.64 -7.08
N ASN A 24 18.31 17.15 -6.71
CA ASN A 24 19.58 16.71 -7.27
C ASN A 24 20.04 15.42 -6.58
N LEU A 25 19.51 14.29 -7.05
CA LEU A 25 19.79 12.98 -6.49
C LEU A 25 21.16 12.45 -6.93
N GLN A 26 21.98 12.08 -5.95
CA GLN A 26 23.21 11.33 -6.15
C GLN A 26 23.03 9.91 -5.60
N ASP A 27 23.72 8.95 -6.21
CA ASP A 27 23.68 7.55 -5.83
C ASP A 27 24.57 7.28 -4.59
N ASN A 28 24.19 7.89 -3.48
CA ASN A 28 24.78 7.67 -2.16
C ASN A 28 23.75 7.94 -1.07
N LYS A 29 23.93 7.27 0.07
CA LYS A 29 23.02 7.31 1.21
C LYS A 29 22.62 8.71 1.67
N ASP A 30 23.58 9.62 1.82
CA ASP A 30 23.29 10.96 2.35
C ASP A 30 22.37 11.74 1.39
N SER A 31 22.64 11.68 0.09
CA SER A 31 21.80 12.33 -0.92
C SER A 31 20.42 11.70 -1.02
N ILE A 32 20.33 10.36 -1.01
CA ILE A 32 19.06 9.64 -1.06
C ILE A 32 18.20 9.93 0.19
N CYS A 33 18.80 9.92 1.38
CA CYS A 33 18.09 10.21 2.62
C CYS A 33 17.67 11.69 2.73
N ALA A 34 18.48 12.62 2.21
CA ALA A 34 18.08 14.03 2.14
C ALA A 34 16.90 14.25 1.18
N ALA A 35 16.94 13.64 -0.01
CA ALA A 35 15.85 13.71 -0.99
C ALA A 35 14.54 13.14 -0.42
N THR A 36 14.61 11.95 0.17
CA THR A 36 13.42 11.27 0.72
C THR A 36 12.88 11.95 1.98
N ALA A 37 13.69 12.69 2.74
CA ALA A 37 13.21 13.52 3.84
C ALA A 37 12.30 14.67 3.35
N LEU A 38 12.65 15.32 2.24
CA LEU A 38 11.80 16.35 1.62
C LEU A 38 10.46 15.76 1.15
N ILE A 39 10.52 14.62 0.45
CA ILE A 39 9.32 13.93 -0.05
C ILE A 39 8.40 13.51 1.10
N GLN A 40 8.94 12.97 2.20
CA GLN A 40 8.14 12.65 3.39
C GLN A 40 7.48 13.89 4.01
N GLY A 41 8.16 15.04 3.99
CA GLY A 41 7.55 16.32 4.36
C GLY A 41 6.32 16.62 3.51
N GLY A 42 6.46 16.58 2.18
CA GLY A 42 5.34 16.79 1.25
C GLY A 42 4.22 15.76 1.37
N MET A 43 4.52 14.50 1.72
CA MET A 43 3.49 13.50 2.06
C MET A 43 2.70 13.92 3.30
N LEU A 44 3.37 14.42 4.34
CA LEU A 44 2.76 14.80 5.60
C LEU A 44 1.92 16.08 5.52
N ASP A 45 2.07 16.89 4.46
CA ASP A 45 1.15 18.00 4.19
C ASP A 45 -0.30 17.52 3.96
N TYR A 46 -0.46 16.28 3.46
CA TYR A 46 -1.76 15.62 3.28
C TYR A 46 -2.22 14.84 4.52
N TYR A 47 -1.39 14.74 5.57
CA TYR A 47 -1.71 13.93 6.73
C TYR A 47 -2.83 14.59 7.57
N GLU A 48 -3.86 13.81 7.85
CA GLU A 48 -5.02 14.26 8.63
C GLU A 48 -4.68 14.36 10.12
N GLY A 49 -3.88 13.42 10.64
CA GLY A 49 -3.68 13.24 12.08
C GLY A 49 -2.93 14.38 12.79
N THR A 50 -2.32 15.32 12.08
CA THR A 50 -1.70 16.54 12.64
C THR A 50 -2.64 17.74 12.63
N ARG A 51 -3.80 17.63 11.99
CA ARG A 51 -4.78 18.72 11.87
C ARG A 51 -5.77 18.69 13.04
N TYR A 52 -6.27 19.86 13.42
CA TYR A 52 -7.25 19.96 14.49
C TYR A 52 -8.53 19.18 14.14
N GLY A 53 -8.87 18.19 14.97
CA GLY A 53 -10.01 17.29 14.74
C GLY A 53 -9.76 16.21 13.70
N GLY A 54 -8.54 16.10 13.18
CA GLY A 54 -8.16 15.12 12.18
C GLY A 54 -8.00 13.70 12.73
N THR A 55 -8.14 12.71 11.85
CA THR A 55 -8.04 11.28 12.18
C THR A 55 -6.58 10.81 12.09
N VAL A 56 -6.05 10.30 13.21
CA VAL A 56 -4.71 9.70 13.26
C VAL A 56 -4.63 8.48 12.35
N GLY A 57 -3.57 8.35 11.56
CA GLY A 57 -3.39 7.25 10.61
C GLY A 57 -4.20 7.39 9.31
N MET A 58 -4.74 8.58 9.02
CA MET A 58 -5.43 8.89 7.77
C MET A 58 -4.79 10.06 7.04
N PHE A 59 -5.02 10.11 5.73
CA PHE A 59 -4.72 11.26 4.89
C PHE A 59 -6.03 11.90 4.41
N GLN A 60 -5.94 13.17 4.03
CA GLN A 60 -7.09 13.97 3.61
C GLN A 60 -7.78 13.39 2.36
N PRO A 61 -9.07 13.65 2.15
CA PRO A 61 -9.70 13.36 0.87
C PRO A 61 -8.91 13.98 -0.30
N PRO A 62 -8.82 13.30 -1.46
CA PRO A 62 -9.58 12.10 -1.86
C PRO A 62 -8.94 10.76 -1.48
N TYR A 63 -7.93 10.71 -0.61
CA TYR A 63 -7.18 9.48 -0.35
C TYR A 63 -7.99 8.46 0.46
N TYR A 64 -8.02 7.23 -0.04
CA TYR A 64 -8.69 6.11 0.63
C TYR A 64 -7.83 5.52 1.74
N TRP A 65 -8.46 4.74 2.63
CA TRP A 65 -7.81 4.18 3.81
C TRP A 65 -6.60 3.29 3.49
N TRP A 66 -6.66 2.48 2.45
CA TRP A 66 -5.54 1.64 2.04
C TRP A 66 -4.31 2.44 1.59
N GLN A 67 -4.49 3.63 1.00
CA GLN A 67 -3.39 4.52 0.60
C GLN A 67 -2.61 5.02 1.81
N ALA A 68 -3.25 5.14 2.98
CA ALA A 68 -2.56 5.42 4.23
C ALA A 68 -1.60 4.28 4.60
N GLY A 69 -2.03 3.03 4.43
CA GLY A 69 -1.18 1.85 4.61
C GLY A 69 0.04 1.87 3.68
N VAL A 70 -0.14 2.26 2.42
CA VAL A 70 0.96 2.44 1.45
C VAL A 70 1.95 3.51 1.92
N ALA A 71 1.44 4.70 2.26
CA ALA A 71 2.24 5.84 2.70
C ALA A 71 3.09 5.51 3.92
N PHE A 72 2.47 4.96 4.98
CA PHE A 72 3.19 4.61 6.20
C PHE A 72 4.15 3.43 6.00
N GLY A 73 3.85 2.50 5.09
CA GLY A 73 4.81 1.48 4.70
C GLY A 73 6.08 2.08 4.07
N GLY A 74 5.93 3.09 3.22
CA GLY A 74 7.08 3.74 2.58
C GLY A 74 7.91 4.54 3.57
N MET A 75 7.26 5.23 4.49
CA MET A 75 7.92 5.93 5.60
C MET A 75 8.59 4.97 6.59
N LEU A 76 8.00 3.79 6.85
CA LEU A 76 8.61 2.76 7.69
C LEU A 76 9.86 2.16 7.03
N GLU A 77 9.80 1.90 5.73
CA GLU A 77 10.96 1.45 4.99
C GLU A 77 12.05 2.55 4.95
N ASN A 78 11.66 3.82 4.84
CA ASN A 78 12.59 4.95 4.95
C ASN A 78 13.28 5.01 6.33
N TRP A 79 12.50 4.89 7.41
CA TRP A 79 13.02 4.79 8.78
C TRP A 79 14.08 3.71 8.86
N PHE A 80 13.76 2.53 8.32
CA PHE A 80 14.70 1.41 8.29
C PHE A 80 15.93 1.80 7.49
N LEU A 81 15.83 2.10 6.20
CA LEU A 81 16.95 2.29 5.27
C LEU A 81 17.87 3.47 5.67
N CYS A 82 17.28 4.61 6.00
CA CYS A 82 17.99 5.82 6.38
C CYS A 82 18.43 5.87 7.85
N GLN A 83 17.96 4.95 8.70
CA GLN A 83 18.23 4.93 10.16
C GLN A 83 17.82 6.25 10.81
N ASN A 84 16.65 6.77 10.43
CA ASN A 84 16.17 8.06 10.88
C ASN A 84 14.88 7.89 11.70
N ASP A 85 14.98 8.16 13.00
CA ASP A 85 13.87 8.03 13.95
C ASP A 85 12.89 9.23 13.95
N THR A 86 13.07 10.24 13.08
CA THR A 86 12.27 11.48 13.08
C THR A 86 10.74 11.22 13.11
N TYR A 87 10.26 10.23 12.37
CA TYR A 87 8.83 9.90 12.28
C TYR A 87 8.44 8.62 13.02
N LYS A 88 9.31 8.07 13.87
CA LYS A 88 9.06 6.79 14.54
C LYS A 88 7.81 6.80 15.41
N ASP A 89 7.62 7.84 16.21
CA ASP A 89 6.44 7.97 17.08
C ASP A 89 5.16 8.23 16.27
N LEU A 90 5.27 9.01 15.18
CA LEU A 90 4.16 9.24 14.25
C LEU A 90 3.71 7.92 13.62
N LEU A 91 4.66 7.12 13.13
CA LEU A 91 4.40 5.80 12.55
C LEU A 91 3.75 4.86 13.57
N MET A 92 4.31 4.76 14.78
CA MET A 92 3.73 3.94 15.84
C MET A 92 2.27 4.30 16.10
N ASN A 93 1.98 5.59 16.29
CA ASN A 93 0.63 6.06 16.57
C ASN A 93 -0.31 5.84 15.38
N ALA A 94 0.14 6.12 14.15
CA ALA A 94 -0.63 5.96 12.93
C ALA A 94 -1.00 4.48 12.66
N LEU A 95 -0.01 3.59 12.73
CA LEU A 95 -0.21 2.15 12.49
C LEU A 95 -1.16 1.56 13.54
N VAL A 96 -0.99 1.90 14.82
CA VAL A 96 -1.86 1.39 15.91
C VAL A 96 -3.28 1.94 15.80
N ALA A 97 -3.46 3.21 15.42
CA ALA A 97 -4.79 3.83 15.34
C ALA A 97 -5.72 3.13 14.34
N GLN A 98 -5.16 2.48 13.31
CA GLN A 98 -5.91 1.84 12.22
C GLN A 98 -6.16 0.34 12.43
N THR A 99 -5.73 -0.22 13.56
CA THR A 99 -5.81 -1.66 13.86
C THR A 99 -7.24 -2.20 14.03
N GLY A 100 -8.21 -1.32 14.34
CA GLY A 100 -9.55 -1.73 14.76
C GLY A 100 -9.56 -2.40 16.14
N PRO A 101 -10.74 -2.65 16.73
CA PRO A 101 -10.86 -3.19 18.09
C PRO A 101 -10.33 -4.62 18.25
N ASN A 102 -10.22 -5.37 17.14
CA ASN A 102 -9.76 -6.76 17.11
C ASN A 102 -8.29 -6.90 16.68
N TYR A 103 -7.62 -5.79 16.38
CA TYR A 103 -6.25 -5.78 15.82
C TYR A 103 -6.09 -6.58 14.51
N ASP A 104 -7.15 -6.62 13.71
CA ASP A 104 -7.24 -7.31 12.44
C ASP A 104 -7.22 -6.37 11.24
N TYR A 105 -7.10 -5.05 11.45
CA TYR A 105 -7.18 -4.04 10.39
C TYR A 105 -8.50 -4.12 9.61
N ILE A 106 -9.61 -4.36 10.31
CA ILE A 106 -10.96 -4.17 9.75
C ILE A 106 -11.68 -3.11 10.60
N PRO A 107 -11.26 -1.83 10.56
CA PRO A 107 -11.83 -0.78 11.38
C PRO A 107 -13.29 -0.47 10.99
N ALA A 108 -14.16 -0.30 11.99
CA ALA A 108 -15.60 -0.08 11.76
C ALA A 108 -15.90 1.15 10.87
N ASN A 109 -15.05 2.17 10.92
CA ASN A 109 -15.19 3.39 10.12
C ASN A 109 -15.02 3.17 8.61
N GLN A 110 -14.43 2.05 8.18
CA GLN A 110 -14.16 1.76 6.77
C GLN A 110 -15.16 0.75 6.16
N THR A 111 -16.11 0.23 6.95
CA THR A 111 -17.02 -0.86 6.55
C THR A 111 -17.77 -0.67 5.22
N THR A 112 -18.01 0.57 4.78
CA THR A 112 -18.72 0.88 3.53
C THR A 112 -17.83 0.84 2.29
N VAL A 113 -16.51 0.75 2.45
CA VAL A 113 -15.53 0.75 1.35
C VAL A 113 -14.49 -0.37 1.46
N GLU A 114 -14.44 -1.04 2.61
CA GLU A 114 -13.43 -2.03 2.97
C GLU A 114 -13.40 -3.28 2.06
N GLY A 115 -12.31 -3.41 1.30
CA GLY A 115 -11.95 -4.58 0.52
C GLY A 115 -10.90 -5.48 1.20
N ASN A 116 -10.75 -6.68 0.65
CA ASN A 116 -9.68 -7.61 1.05
C ASN A 116 -8.30 -7.08 0.62
N ASP A 117 -8.26 -6.31 -0.46
CA ASP A 117 -7.08 -5.57 -0.90
C ASP A 117 -6.72 -4.45 0.08
N ASP A 118 -7.68 -3.68 0.60
CA ASP A 118 -7.40 -2.66 1.61
C ASP A 118 -6.74 -3.26 2.85
N GLN A 119 -7.40 -4.24 3.47
CA GLN A 119 -6.84 -4.98 4.60
C GLN A 119 -5.50 -5.65 4.24
N GLY A 120 -5.41 -6.20 3.02
CA GLY A 120 -4.22 -6.86 2.51
C GLY A 120 -3.01 -5.92 2.43
N VAL A 121 -3.18 -4.71 1.92
CA VAL A 121 -2.12 -3.69 1.84
C VAL A 121 -1.64 -3.29 3.24
N TRP A 122 -2.55 -3.10 4.19
CA TRP A 122 -2.17 -2.92 5.59
C TRP A 122 -1.40 -4.12 6.13
N GLY A 123 -1.83 -5.35 5.81
CA GLY A 123 -1.11 -6.58 6.16
C GLY A 123 0.32 -6.60 5.63
N LEU A 124 0.55 -6.14 4.40
CA LEU A 124 1.89 -6.00 3.83
C LEU A 124 2.73 -4.97 4.61
N THR A 125 2.15 -3.82 4.94
CA THR A 125 2.84 -2.78 5.73
C THR A 125 3.17 -3.26 7.15
N ILE A 126 2.28 -4.01 7.82
CA ILE A 126 2.57 -4.54 9.16
C ILE A 126 3.60 -5.66 9.12
N LEU A 127 3.63 -6.47 8.06
CA LEU A 127 4.73 -7.40 7.86
C LEU A 127 6.06 -6.69 7.60
N ASP A 128 6.08 -5.49 6.99
CA ASP A 128 7.31 -4.68 6.89
C ASP A 128 7.78 -4.31 8.31
N ALA A 129 6.88 -3.89 9.19
CA ALA A 129 7.20 -3.62 10.60
C ALA A 129 7.81 -4.85 11.31
N VAL A 130 7.26 -6.05 11.06
CA VAL A 130 7.79 -7.32 11.57
C VAL A 130 9.20 -7.58 11.04
N GLU A 131 9.38 -7.54 9.73
CA GLU A 131 10.61 -7.94 9.04
C GLU A 131 11.71 -6.89 9.11
N ARG A 132 11.40 -5.65 9.49
CA ARG A 132 12.35 -4.56 9.76
C ARG A 132 12.65 -4.37 11.25
N ASN A 133 12.09 -5.20 12.14
CA ASN A 133 12.22 -5.05 13.59
C ASN A 133 11.76 -3.68 14.10
N PHE A 134 10.69 -3.13 13.51
CA PHE A 134 10.05 -1.94 14.06
C PHE A 134 9.50 -2.28 15.45
N SER A 135 9.79 -1.43 16.44
CA SER A 135 9.47 -1.71 17.84
C SER A 135 7.99 -2.04 18.00
N ALA A 136 7.67 -3.06 18.82
CA ALA A 136 6.29 -3.47 19.05
C ALA A 136 5.48 -2.38 19.78
N PRO A 137 4.15 -2.34 19.60
CA PRO A 137 3.29 -1.46 20.38
C PRO A 137 3.41 -1.74 21.88
N ILE A 138 3.39 -0.68 22.69
CA ILE A 138 3.34 -0.78 24.15
C ILE A 138 1.89 -0.86 24.67
N ASP A 139 1.75 -1.16 25.96
CA ASP A 139 0.50 -1.14 26.73
C ASP A 139 -0.52 -2.24 26.39
N GLY A 140 -0.07 -3.50 26.41
CA GLY A 140 -0.97 -4.67 26.33
C GLY A 140 -1.61 -4.91 24.97
N LYS A 141 -1.16 -4.20 23.92
CA LYS A 141 -1.58 -4.44 22.53
C LYS A 141 -0.78 -5.62 21.94
N PRO A 142 -1.34 -6.36 20.96
CA PRO A 142 -0.61 -7.42 20.28
C PRO A 142 0.67 -6.91 19.59
N GLY A 143 1.67 -7.78 19.43
CA GLY A 143 2.84 -7.48 18.60
C GLY A 143 2.48 -7.47 17.11
N TRP A 144 3.34 -6.86 16.28
CA TRP A 144 3.08 -6.76 14.83
C TRP A 144 2.88 -8.12 14.16
N LEU A 145 3.62 -9.16 14.57
CA LEU A 145 3.47 -10.50 14.01
C LEU A 145 2.10 -11.11 14.36
N ALA A 146 1.63 -10.91 15.59
CA ALA A 146 0.29 -11.35 15.99
C ALA A 146 -0.81 -10.63 15.17
N MET A 147 -0.65 -9.33 14.92
CA MET A 147 -1.57 -8.59 14.04
C MET A 147 -1.53 -9.13 12.60
N SER A 148 -0.35 -9.35 12.04
CA SER A 148 -0.20 -9.95 10.69
C SER A 148 -0.83 -11.34 10.60
N GLN A 149 -0.70 -12.17 11.64
CA GLN A 149 -1.36 -13.47 11.70
C GLN A 149 -2.89 -13.34 11.78
N GLY A 150 -3.40 -12.35 12.52
CA GLY A 150 -4.82 -12.00 12.55
C GLY A 150 -5.36 -11.57 11.18
N ILE A 151 -4.63 -10.72 10.47
CA ILE A 151 -4.97 -10.30 9.10
C ILE A 151 -5.03 -11.53 8.19
N PHE A 152 -3.98 -12.34 8.17
CA PHE A 152 -3.94 -13.58 7.38
C PHE A 152 -5.13 -14.50 7.68
N ASN A 153 -5.39 -14.77 8.95
CA ASN A 153 -6.43 -15.69 9.38
C ASN A 153 -7.82 -15.20 8.97
N THR A 154 -8.10 -13.90 9.14
CA THR A 154 -9.39 -13.31 8.75
C THR A 154 -9.56 -13.25 7.22
N MET A 155 -8.49 -12.94 6.47
CA MET A 155 -8.51 -13.03 5.00
C MET A 155 -8.77 -14.45 4.52
N TYR A 156 -8.01 -15.43 5.01
CA TYR A 156 -8.15 -16.81 4.55
C TYR A 156 -9.51 -17.42 4.95
N ALA A 157 -10.10 -17.02 6.08
CA ALA A 157 -11.45 -17.41 6.47
C ALA A 157 -12.54 -16.98 5.45
N ARG A 158 -12.25 -16.00 4.57
CA ARG A 158 -13.13 -15.54 3.49
C ARG A 158 -12.86 -16.19 2.14
N TRP A 159 -11.96 -17.16 2.06
CA TRP A 159 -11.70 -17.91 0.83
C TRP A 159 -12.98 -18.59 0.32
N ASP A 160 -13.52 -18.08 -0.79
CA ASP A 160 -14.84 -18.47 -1.28
C ASP A 160 -14.74 -19.66 -2.24
N MET A 161 -15.03 -20.86 -1.74
CA MET A 161 -15.10 -22.10 -2.53
C MET A 161 -16.40 -22.26 -3.33
N GLN A 162 -17.42 -21.42 -3.13
CA GLN A 162 -18.71 -21.56 -3.80
C GLN A 162 -18.70 -21.03 -5.23
N SER A 163 -17.77 -20.13 -5.55
CA SER A 163 -17.61 -19.54 -6.88
C SER A 163 -16.16 -19.61 -7.35
N CYS A 164 -15.97 -19.84 -8.65
CA CYS A 164 -14.65 -19.86 -9.30
C CYS A 164 -13.62 -20.82 -8.65
N ASN A 165 -14.08 -21.92 -8.03
CA ASN A 165 -13.25 -22.93 -7.35
C ASN A 165 -12.33 -22.39 -6.25
N GLY A 166 -12.65 -21.24 -5.66
CA GLY A 166 -11.79 -20.55 -4.71
C GLY A 166 -11.66 -19.06 -5.02
N GLY A 167 -10.76 -18.39 -4.31
CA GLY A 167 -10.46 -16.98 -4.47
C GLY A 167 -11.23 -16.11 -3.50
N LEU A 168 -10.55 -15.09 -2.98
CA LEU A 168 -11.16 -13.96 -2.32
C LEU A 168 -11.92 -13.11 -3.34
N ARG A 169 -13.06 -12.57 -2.88
CA ARG A 169 -13.75 -11.45 -3.54
C ARG A 169 -12.99 -10.17 -3.25
N TRP A 170 -13.19 -9.15 -4.08
CA TRP A 170 -12.63 -7.84 -3.87
C TRP A 170 -13.11 -7.29 -2.52
N GLN A 171 -14.42 -7.13 -2.34
CA GLN A 171 -14.97 -6.56 -1.12
C GLN A 171 -15.09 -7.57 0.04
N ILE A 172 -14.92 -7.10 1.28
CA ILE A 172 -15.16 -7.91 2.48
C ILE A 172 -16.66 -8.09 2.73
N PHE A 173 -17.44 -7.01 2.58
CA PHE A 173 -18.85 -6.98 2.93
C PHE A 173 -19.76 -7.18 1.71
N THR A 174 -20.78 -8.03 1.86
CA THR A 174 -21.66 -8.44 0.75
C THR A 174 -22.49 -7.30 0.14
N TRP A 175 -22.66 -6.20 0.87
CA TRP A 175 -23.41 -5.02 0.41
C TRP A 175 -22.54 -3.98 -0.30
N ASN A 176 -21.21 -4.14 -0.30
CA ASN A 176 -20.32 -3.23 -0.99
C ASN A 176 -20.31 -3.53 -2.50
N SER A 177 -20.27 -2.46 -3.30
CA SER A 177 -20.13 -2.56 -4.74
C SER A 177 -18.81 -3.26 -5.09
N GLY A 178 -18.86 -4.26 -5.97
CA GLY A 178 -17.70 -5.07 -6.33
C GLY A 178 -17.53 -6.36 -5.52
N TYR A 179 -18.44 -6.69 -4.59
CA TYR A 179 -18.42 -8.01 -3.92
C TYR A 179 -18.56 -9.19 -4.89
N ASN A 180 -19.18 -8.98 -6.06
CA ASN A 180 -19.25 -9.98 -7.12
C ASN A 180 -17.99 -10.05 -8.01
N TYR A 181 -16.97 -9.26 -7.73
CA TYR A 181 -15.71 -9.28 -8.47
C TYR A 181 -14.64 -10.03 -7.66
N LYS A 182 -13.93 -10.98 -8.28
CA LYS A 182 -12.72 -11.58 -7.71
C LYS A 182 -11.54 -11.01 -8.48
N ASN A 183 -10.74 -10.18 -7.82
CA ASN A 183 -9.61 -9.51 -8.43
C ASN A 183 -8.28 -10.13 -8.01
N THR A 184 -7.24 -9.81 -8.77
CA THR A 184 -5.89 -10.25 -8.49
C THR A 184 -5.34 -9.63 -7.23
N ILE A 185 -5.52 -8.32 -7.00
CA ILE A 185 -4.90 -7.63 -5.86
C ILE A 185 -5.30 -8.23 -4.50
N SER A 186 -6.57 -8.53 -4.25
CA SER A 186 -7.01 -9.11 -2.97
C SER A 186 -6.38 -10.49 -2.73
N ASN A 187 -6.27 -11.29 -3.79
CA ASN A 187 -5.69 -12.63 -3.73
C ASN A 187 -4.15 -12.59 -3.68
N ALA A 188 -3.52 -11.67 -4.39
CA ALA A 188 -2.08 -11.46 -4.39
C ALA A 188 -1.60 -10.98 -3.01
N CYS A 189 -2.35 -10.11 -2.34
CA CYS A 189 -2.06 -9.73 -0.95
C CYS A 189 -2.10 -10.95 -0.02
N LEU A 190 -3.15 -11.80 -0.09
CA LEU A 190 -3.21 -13.02 0.71
C LEU A 190 -2.03 -13.97 0.41
N PHE A 191 -1.73 -14.18 -0.88
CA PHE A 191 -0.59 -14.98 -1.33
C PHE A 191 0.72 -14.48 -0.71
N GLN A 192 1.00 -13.19 -0.83
CA GLN A 192 2.24 -12.61 -0.35
C GLN A 192 2.31 -12.62 1.19
N ILE A 193 1.23 -12.27 1.89
CA ILE A 193 1.15 -12.35 3.36
C ILE A 193 1.46 -13.78 3.83
N ALA A 194 0.86 -14.78 3.19
CA ALA A 194 1.10 -16.18 3.50
C ALA A 194 2.57 -16.59 3.25
N ALA A 195 3.13 -16.21 2.10
CA ALA A 195 4.54 -16.47 1.78
C ALA A 195 5.50 -15.84 2.80
N ARG A 196 5.24 -14.60 3.21
CA ARG A 196 6.01 -13.85 4.21
C ARG A 196 5.92 -14.47 5.60
N LEU A 197 4.72 -14.81 6.06
CA LEU A 197 4.51 -15.51 7.34
C LEU A 197 5.21 -16.87 7.36
N GLY A 198 5.09 -17.66 6.28
CA GLY A 198 5.78 -18.94 6.15
C GLY A 198 7.31 -18.79 6.18
N ARG A 199 7.84 -17.79 5.47
CA ARG A 199 9.28 -17.46 5.49
C ARG A 199 9.76 -17.03 6.87
N TYR A 200 9.02 -16.14 7.54
CA TYR A 200 9.41 -15.55 8.83
C TYR A 200 9.35 -16.58 9.95
N THR A 201 8.28 -17.38 9.99
CA THR A 201 8.00 -18.32 11.10
C THR A 201 8.56 -19.72 10.89
N GLY A 202 8.86 -20.10 9.64
CA GLY A 202 9.19 -21.48 9.27
C GLY A 202 7.97 -22.43 9.27
N ASN A 203 6.75 -21.93 9.48
CA ASN A 203 5.54 -22.74 9.49
C ASN A 203 5.06 -22.99 8.05
N THR A 204 5.10 -24.27 7.64
CA THR A 204 4.77 -24.69 6.27
C THR A 204 3.30 -24.51 5.92
N THR A 205 2.38 -24.48 6.89
CA THR A 205 0.95 -24.25 6.63
C THR A 205 0.71 -22.93 5.89
N TYR A 206 1.48 -21.88 6.20
CA TYR A 206 1.38 -20.62 5.46
C TYR A 206 1.90 -20.76 4.02
N LEU A 207 2.96 -21.53 3.80
CA LEU A 207 3.50 -21.79 2.47
C LEU A 207 2.53 -22.62 1.62
N ASP A 208 1.85 -23.60 2.22
CA ASP A 208 0.81 -24.40 1.55
C ASP A 208 -0.36 -23.51 1.10
N VAL A 209 -0.76 -22.54 1.94
CA VAL A 209 -1.78 -21.55 1.56
C VAL A 209 -1.28 -20.61 0.46
N ALA A 210 -0.03 -20.13 0.55
CA ALA A 210 0.56 -19.31 -0.49
C ALA A 210 0.57 -20.02 -1.85
N GLU A 211 1.00 -21.30 -1.87
CA GLU A 211 0.98 -22.12 -3.07
C GLU A 211 -0.44 -22.30 -3.62
N ARG A 212 -1.41 -22.63 -2.76
CA ARG A 212 -2.82 -22.75 -3.14
C ARG A 212 -3.37 -21.47 -3.79
N VAL A 213 -3.09 -20.31 -3.22
CA VAL A 213 -3.59 -19.03 -3.74
C VAL A 213 -2.94 -18.68 -5.07
N PHE A 214 -1.63 -18.90 -5.20
CA PHE A 214 -0.91 -18.67 -6.45
C PHE A 214 -1.40 -19.62 -7.56
N ASP A 215 -1.53 -20.91 -7.26
CA ASP A 215 -2.04 -21.89 -8.21
C ASP A 215 -3.48 -21.58 -8.62
N TRP A 216 -4.30 -21.03 -7.72
CA TRP A 216 -5.63 -20.54 -8.06
C TRP A 216 -5.56 -19.36 -9.04
N LEU A 217 -4.72 -18.35 -8.78
CA LEU A 217 -4.53 -17.19 -9.67
C LEU A 217 -4.11 -17.61 -11.08
N VAL A 218 -3.23 -18.61 -11.20
CA VAL A 218 -2.85 -19.20 -12.49
C VAL A 218 -4.00 -20.03 -13.09
N GLY A 219 -4.68 -20.84 -12.28
CA GLY A 219 -5.75 -21.73 -12.71
C GLY A 219 -6.99 -21.01 -13.26
N VAL A 220 -7.32 -19.83 -12.72
CA VAL A 220 -8.40 -18.97 -13.26
C VAL A 220 -7.93 -18.09 -14.43
N GLY A 221 -6.64 -18.13 -14.77
CA GLY A 221 -6.08 -17.38 -15.90
C GLY A 221 -5.75 -15.92 -15.61
N TYR A 222 -5.80 -15.48 -14.34
CA TYR A 222 -5.41 -14.11 -13.98
C TYR A 222 -3.90 -13.91 -14.08
N ILE A 223 -3.13 -14.98 -13.84
CA ILE A 223 -1.69 -15.03 -14.12
C ILE A 223 -1.44 -16.00 -15.26
N VAL A 224 -0.82 -15.51 -16.34
CA VAL A 224 -0.40 -16.33 -17.47
C VAL A 224 1.12 -16.44 -17.47
N LEU A 225 1.63 -17.64 -17.18
CA LEU A 225 3.07 -17.88 -17.13
C LEU A 225 3.64 -18.07 -18.54
N SER A 226 4.45 -17.13 -19.00
CA SER A 226 5.21 -17.16 -20.26
C SER A 226 6.57 -16.45 -20.10
N GLU A 227 7.35 -16.26 -21.17
CA GLU A 227 8.56 -15.43 -21.11
C GLU A 227 8.24 -13.99 -20.64
N LYS A 228 7.08 -13.47 -21.05
CA LYS A 228 6.53 -12.18 -20.60
C LYS A 228 5.20 -12.46 -19.91
N GLY A 229 5.27 -12.98 -18.69
CA GLY A 229 4.07 -13.42 -17.96
C GLY A 229 3.11 -12.26 -17.71
N ASN A 230 1.82 -12.48 -17.89
CA ASN A 230 0.80 -11.46 -17.67
C ASN A 230 0.20 -11.59 -16.26
N VAL A 231 -0.22 -10.46 -15.70
CA VAL A 231 -0.99 -10.39 -14.44
C VAL A 231 -2.18 -9.45 -14.62
N TYR A 232 -3.33 -10.04 -14.93
CA TYR A 232 -4.59 -9.35 -15.21
C TYR A 232 -5.33 -8.92 -13.94
N ASP A 233 -6.34 -8.07 -14.10
CA ASP A 233 -7.02 -7.41 -12.98
C ASP A 233 -7.99 -8.34 -12.23
N GLY A 234 -8.76 -9.16 -12.94
CA GLY A 234 -9.75 -10.05 -12.34
C GLY A 234 -10.94 -10.35 -13.24
N ALA A 235 -12.00 -10.88 -12.64
CA ALA A 235 -13.24 -11.19 -13.33
C ALA A 235 -14.42 -11.25 -12.35
N LYS A 236 -15.63 -11.17 -12.90
CA LYS A 236 -16.88 -11.29 -12.15
C LYS A 236 -17.24 -12.76 -11.90
N VAL A 237 -17.89 -13.05 -10.77
CA VAL A 237 -18.26 -14.42 -10.39
C VAL A 237 -19.42 -14.98 -11.23
N GLU A 238 -20.25 -14.12 -11.82
CA GLU A 238 -21.41 -14.51 -12.63
C GLU A 238 -21.00 -15.33 -13.86
N ASP A 239 -19.83 -15.04 -14.43
CA ASP A 239 -19.27 -15.73 -15.59
C ASP A 239 -18.23 -16.78 -15.17
N ASN A 240 -18.32 -17.32 -13.94
CA ASN A 240 -17.35 -18.25 -13.37
C ASN A 240 -15.90 -17.73 -13.41
N CYS A 241 -15.72 -16.41 -13.29
CA CYS A 241 -14.44 -15.72 -13.40
C CYS A 241 -13.73 -15.92 -14.76
N THR A 242 -14.49 -16.16 -15.83
CA THR A 242 -13.93 -16.41 -17.18
C THR A 242 -13.88 -15.18 -18.08
N ASP A 243 -14.72 -14.16 -17.83
CA ASP A 243 -14.65 -12.87 -18.52
C ASP A 243 -13.60 -11.97 -17.85
N ILE A 244 -12.33 -12.16 -18.24
CA ILE A 244 -11.17 -11.53 -17.60
C ILE A 244 -11.04 -10.06 -18.04
N THR A 245 -11.01 -9.17 -17.06
CA THR A 245 -10.53 -7.80 -17.23
C THR A 245 -9.01 -7.82 -17.42
N ALA A 246 -8.58 -7.78 -18.68
CA ALA A 246 -7.17 -7.93 -19.05
C ALA A 246 -6.30 -6.66 -18.86
N ILE A 247 -6.76 -5.69 -18.06
CA ILE A 247 -5.94 -4.51 -17.73
C ILE A 247 -4.84 -4.96 -16.76
N GLU A 248 -3.61 -4.55 -17.04
CA GLU A 248 -2.44 -4.87 -16.23
C GLU A 248 -1.97 -3.61 -15.51
N TRP A 249 -1.75 -3.73 -14.20
CA TRP A 249 -1.35 -2.63 -13.33
C TRP A 249 -0.01 -2.94 -12.67
N THR A 250 0.82 -1.92 -12.42
CA THR A 250 2.15 -2.13 -11.81
C THR A 250 2.05 -2.81 -10.45
N TYR A 251 1.08 -2.43 -9.62
CA TYR A 251 0.92 -2.97 -8.27
C TYR A 251 0.51 -4.46 -8.24
N ASN A 252 -0.31 -4.94 -9.20
CA ASN A 252 -0.68 -6.35 -9.30
C ASN A 252 0.56 -7.19 -9.59
N HIS A 253 1.39 -6.77 -10.55
CA HIS A 253 2.68 -7.40 -10.81
C HIS A 253 3.60 -7.33 -9.59
N GLY A 254 3.70 -6.17 -8.95
CA GLY A 254 4.54 -5.97 -7.78
C GLY A 254 4.21 -6.93 -6.64
N VAL A 255 2.96 -6.98 -6.20
CA VAL A 255 2.55 -7.83 -5.08
C VAL A 255 2.76 -9.32 -5.40
N VAL A 256 2.47 -9.75 -6.64
CA VAL A 256 2.77 -11.12 -7.11
C VAL A 256 4.28 -11.40 -7.11
N LEU A 257 5.10 -10.49 -7.66
CA LEU A 257 6.57 -10.63 -7.66
C LEU A 257 7.12 -10.78 -6.25
N GLY A 258 6.68 -9.91 -5.33
CA GLY A 258 7.07 -9.98 -3.95
C GLY A 258 6.74 -11.34 -3.34
N GLY A 259 5.49 -11.82 -3.46
CA GLY A 259 5.10 -13.15 -2.97
C GLY A 259 5.93 -14.29 -3.58
N LEU A 260 6.21 -14.24 -4.88
CA LEU A 260 7.07 -15.21 -5.57
C LEU A 260 8.50 -15.21 -5.04
N ALA A 261 9.09 -14.03 -4.78
CA ALA A 261 10.42 -13.91 -4.21
C ALA A 261 10.47 -14.46 -2.77
N TYR A 262 9.44 -14.20 -1.97
CA TYR A 262 9.28 -14.79 -0.64
C TYR A 262 9.18 -16.32 -0.70
N MET A 263 8.38 -16.87 -1.61
CA MET A 263 8.29 -18.34 -1.81
C MET A 263 9.61 -18.95 -2.28
N TYR A 264 10.28 -18.34 -3.26
CA TYR A 264 11.60 -18.76 -3.72
C TYR A 264 12.60 -18.82 -2.56
N ASN A 265 12.66 -17.77 -1.74
CA ASN A 265 13.57 -17.70 -0.60
C ASN A 265 13.17 -18.63 0.56
N ALA A 266 11.88 -18.82 0.82
CA ALA A 266 11.37 -19.73 1.86
C ALA A 266 11.60 -21.21 1.50
N THR A 267 11.61 -21.54 0.21
CA THR A 267 11.81 -22.90 -0.31
C THR A 267 13.25 -23.16 -0.77
N ASN A 268 14.22 -22.41 -0.23
CA ASN A 268 15.65 -22.57 -0.47
C ASN A 268 16.03 -22.55 -1.96
N GLY A 269 15.40 -21.66 -2.73
CA GLY A 269 15.73 -21.46 -4.15
C GLY A 269 15.11 -22.49 -5.08
N SER A 270 13.90 -22.98 -4.77
CA SER A 270 13.19 -23.94 -5.62
C SER A 270 13.08 -23.46 -7.07
N SER A 271 13.42 -24.35 -8.01
CA SER A 271 13.36 -24.07 -9.45
C SER A 271 11.93 -23.76 -9.94
N VAL A 272 10.91 -24.30 -9.27
CA VAL A 272 9.49 -24.00 -9.58
C VAL A 272 9.19 -22.53 -9.31
N TRP A 273 9.54 -22.04 -8.12
CA TRP A 273 9.35 -20.64 -7.75
C TRP A 273 10.26 -19.71 -8.53
N GLN A 274 11.49 -20.14 -8.85
CA GLN A 274 12.40 -19.41 -9.73
C GLN A 274 11.81 -19.19 -11.12
N SER A 275 11.24 -20.24 -11.73
CA SER A 275 10.63 -20.15 -13.07
C SER A 275 9.40 -19.23 -13.06
N ARG A 276 8.55 -19.33 -12.03
CA ARG A 276 7.37 -18.47 -11.86
C ARG A 276 7.79 -16.99 -11.68
N LEU A 277 8.79 -16.75 -10.83
CA LEU A 277 9.34 -15.42 -10.59
C LEU A 277 9.93 -14.81 -11.87
N THR A 278 10.72 -15.59 -12.61
CA THR A 278 11.33 -15.16 -13.89
C THR A 278 10.25 -14.77 -14.91
N SER A 279 9.18 -15.56 -15.02
CA SER A 279 8.06 -15.31 -15.92
C SER A 279 7.36 -13.97 -15.63
N VAL A 280 6.97 -13.74 -14.37
CA VAL A 280 6.28 -12.51 -13.97
C VAL A 280 7.21 -11.30 -14.06
N LEU A 281 8.51 -11.47 -13.77
CA LEU A 281 9.50 -10.38 -13.92
C LEU A 281 9.70 -10.02 -15.40
N GLY A 282 9.70 -11.01 -16.29
CA GLY A 282 9.75 -10.78 -17.74
C GLY A 282 8.56 -9.96 -18.25
N GLY A 283 7.36 -10.19 -17.71
CA GLY A 283 6.20 -9.34 -17.98
C GLY A 283 6.36 -7.94 -17.42
N ALA A 284 6.71 -7.83 -16.14
CA ALA A 284 6.87 -6.55 -15.46
C ALA A 284 7.86 -5.62 -16.18
N THR A 285 9.00 -6.18 -16.60
CA THR A 285 10.03 -5.46 -17.38
C THR A 285 9.56 -5.05 -18.77
N ALA A 286 8.73 -5.86 -19.42
CA ALA A 286 8.23 -5.58 -20.76
C ALA A 286 7.10 -4.54 -20.79
N TYR A 287 6.26 -4.47 -19.76
CA TYR A 287 5.02 -3.67 -19.78
C TYR A 287 5.10 -2.37 -18.98
N PHE A 288 5.95 -2.28 -17.95
CA PHE A 288 5.95 -1.14 -17.03
C PHE A 288 7.23 -0.32 -17.04
N PHE A 289 8.14 -0.57 -17.99
CA PHE A 289 9.34 0.22 -18.18
C PHE A 289 9.45 0.68 -19.62
N GLN A 290 9.60 1.99 -19.78
CA GLN A 290 9.92 2.63 -21.06
C GLN A 290 11.24 3.38 -20.89
N ASP A 291 12.23 3.10 -21.74
CA ASP A 291 13.59 3.66 -21.62
C ASP A 291 14.21 3.43 -20.22
N ASN A 292 13.95 2.24 -19.64
CA ASN A 292 14.29 1.83 -18.27
C ASN A 292 13.59 2.63 -17.15
N ILE A 293 12.66 3.53 -17.48
CA ILE A 293 11.92 4.34 -16.51
C ILE A 293 10.54 3.72 -16.31
N MET A 294 10.20 3.49 -15.05
CA MET A 294 8.92 2.93 -14.63
C MET A 294 7.75 3.87 -14.98
N TYR A 295 6.65 3.32 -15.46
CA TYR A 295 5.41 4.05 -15.75
C TYR A 295 4.17 3.17 -15.58
N GLU A 296 3.00 3.81 -15.43
CA GLU A 296 1.73 3.09 -15.39
C GLU A 296 1.13 3.00 -16.79
N SER A 297 1.32 1.86 -17.45
CA SER A 297 1.07 1.71 -18.89
C SER A 297 -0.39 1.85 -19.30
N ALA A 298 -1.32 1.47 -18.42
CA ALA A 298 -2.74 1.50 -18.70
C ALA A 298 -3.35 2.91 -18.69
N CYS A 299 -2.80 3.85 -17.91
CA CYS A 299 -3.43 5.15 -17.68
C CYS A 299 -2.52 6.37 -17.89
N GLN A 300 -1.21 6.24 -17.65
CA GLN A 300 -0.29 7.39 -17.70
C GLN A 300 -0.19 7.99 -19.11
N PRO A 301 -0.01 7.19 -20.19
CA PRO A 301 0.08 7.75 -21.56
C PRO A 301 -1.17 8.53 -22.00
N TYR A 302 -2.32 8.19 -21.42
CA TYR A 302 -3.62 8.78 -21.76
C TYR A 302 -4.08 9.84 -20.76
N LYS A 303 -3.29 10.11 -19.70
CA LYS A 303 -3.62 11.08 -18.64
C LYS A 303 -4.94 10.77 -17.91
N THR A 304 -5.28 9.49 -17.81
CA THR A 304 -6.54 9.01 -17.21
C THR A 304 -6.38 8.39 -15.82
N CYS A 305 -5.17 8.41 -15.24
CA CYS A 305 -4.91 7.83 -13.94
C CYS A 305 -5.79 8.46 -12.84
N ASN A 306 -6.60 7.63 -12.19
CA ASN A 306 -7.41 8.03 -11.05
C ASN A 306 -6.54 8.15 -9.76
N ASN A 307 -7.19 8.48 -8.65
CA ASN A 307 -6.50 8.70 -7.37
C ASN A 307 -5.75 7.46 -6.84
N ASP A 308 -6.29 6.26 -7.07
CA ASP A 308 -5.65 5.00 -6.68
C ASP A 308 -4.43 4.70 -7.56
N GLN A 309 -4.62 4.78 -8.88
CA GLN A 309 -3.60 4.39 -9.87
C GLN A 309 -2.33 5.22 -9.77
N ARG A 310 -2.44 6.47 -9.31
CA ARG A 310 -1.29 7.38 -9.10
C ARG A 310 -0.30 6.88 -8.05
N CYS A 311 -0.70 5.99 -7.15
CA CYS A 311 0.22 5.39 -6.18
C CYS A 311 0.70 3.98 -6.55
N PHE A 312 0.25 3.35 -7.63
CA PHE A 312 0.58 1.95 -7.91
C PHE A 312 2.08 1.69 -8.09
N LYS A 313 2.83 2.68 -8.61
CA LYS A 313 4.30 2.62 -8.73
C LYS A 313 5.00 2.52 -7.37
N SER A 314 4.39 2.99 -6.28
CA SER A 314 4.97 2.91 -4.93
C SER A 314 5.12 1.46 -4.45
N ILE A 315 4.02 0.69 -4.44
CA ILE A 315 4.01 -0.73 -4.09
C ILE A 315 4.93 -1.50 -5.04
N PHE A 316 4.83 -1.24 -6.35
CA PHE A 316 5.65 -1.92 -7.34
C PHE A 316 7.15 -1.72 -7.07
N SER A 317 7.58 -0.48 -6.81
CA SER A 317 8.97 -0.15 -6.47
C SER A 317 9.45 -0.91 -5.24
N ARG A 318 8.67 -0.90 -4.13
CA ARG A 318 9.01 -1.64 -2.91
C ARG A 318 9.18 -3.13 -3.18
N MET A 319 8.26 -3.73 -3.94
CA MET A 319 8.31 -5.16 -4.23
C MET A 319 9.45 -5.56 -5.16
N LEU A 320 9.86 -4.69 -6.08
CA LEU A 320 11.07 -4.91 -6.87
C LEU A 320 12.32 -4.94 -5.99
N GLY A 321 12.46 -3.98 -5.05
CA GLY A 321 13.56 -3.98 -4.10
C GLY A 321 13.60 -5.24 -3.23
N PHE A 322 12.46 -5.66 -2.68
CA PHE A 322 12.38 -6.92 -1.93
C PHE A 322 12.71 -8.14 -2.81
N THR A 323 12.28 -8.13 -4.07
CA THR A 323 12.60 -9.19 -5.02
C THR A 323 14.10 -9.30 -5.25
N SER A 324 14.80 -8.19 -5.46
CA SER A 324 16.25 -8.22 -5.75
C SER A 324 17.10 -8.73 -4.57
N VAL A 325 16.69 -8.48 -3.32
CA VAL A 325 17.42 -9.00 -2.14
C VAL A 325 17.03 -10.43 -1.75
N LEU A 326 15.78 -10.84 -1.99
CA LEU A 326 15.29 -12.19 -1.63
C LEU A 326 15.60 -13.24 -2.71
N ALA A 327 15.69 -12.81 -3.97
CA ALA A 327 16.03 -13.63 -5.12
C ALA A 327 17.19 -12.99 -5.90
N PRO A 328 18.44 -13.05 -5.41
CA PRO A 328 19.55 -12.29 -5.97
C PRO A 328 19.83 -12.49 -7.46
N PHE A 329 19.38 -13.60 -8.07
CA PHE A 329 19.51 -13.79 -9.52
C PHE A 329 18.74 -12.75 -10.36
N THR A 330 17.82 -11.99 -9.75
CA THR A 330 17.05 -10.94 -10.42
C THR A 330 17.69 -9.54 -10.30
N SER A 331 18.72 -9.36 -9.46
CA SER A 331 19.31 -8.04 -9.17
C SER A 331 19.83 -7.35 -10.43
N ASP A 332 20.52 -8.10 -11.30
CA ASP A 332 21.10 -7.57 -12.54
C ASP A 332 20.05 -7.02 -13.52
N THR A 333 18.79 -7.45 -13.37
CA THR A 333 17.65 -6.92 -14.13
C THR A 333 16.97 -5.77 -13.38
N ILE A 334 16.72 -5.94 -12.08
CA ILE A 334 15.90 -5.01 -11.29
C ILE A 334 16.65 -3.72 -10.92
N ASP A 335 17.89 -3.83 -10.46
CA ASP A 335 18.60 -2.70 -9.86
C ASP A 335 18.87 -1.58 -10.89
N PRO A 336 19.25 -1.86 -12.16
CA PRO A 336 19.37 -0.81 -13.18
C PRO A 336 18.05 -0.09 -13.48
N LEU A 337 16.92 -0.82 -13.43
CA LEU A 337 15.58 -0.26 -13.68
C LEU A 337 15.14 0.64 -12.52
N LEU A 338 15.36 0.20 -11.28
CA LEU A 338 15.12 1.03 -10.09
C LEU A 338 15.98 2.29 -10.11
N LYS A 339 17.28 2.16 -10.44
CA LYS A 339 18.19 3.30 -10.55
C LYS A 339 17.76 4.32 -11.59
N ALA A 340 17.44 3.87 -12.81
CA ALA A 340 16.97 4.76 -13.86
C ALA A 340 15.66 5.47 -13.47
N SER A 341 14.72 4.72 -12.87
CA SER A 341 13.44 5.25 -12.42
C SER A 341 13.59 6.23 -11.26
N ALA A 342 14.46 5.96 -10.28
CA ALA A 342 14.74 6.84 -9.15
C ALA A 342 15.31 8.19 -9.58
N MET A 343 16.29 8.18 -10.49
CA MET A 343 16.89 9.40 -11.03
C MET A 343 15.86 10.22 -11.82
N ALA A 344 14.98 9.56 -12.57
CA ALA A 344 13.90 10.22 -13.31
C ALA A 344 12.81 10.79 -12.38
N ALA A 345 12.42 10.04 -11.34
CA ALA A 345 11.48 10.49 -10.32
C ALA A 345 11.99 11.71 -9.57
N ALA A 346 13.27 11.71 -9.14
CA ALA A 346 13.89 12.87 -8.51
C ALA A 346 13.89 14.10 -9.41
N GLY A 347 14.14 13.93 -10.72
CA GLY A 347 14.00 15.00 -11.70
C GLY A 347 12.59 15.58 -11.80
N SER A 348 11.55 14.75 -11.59
CA SER A 348 10.16 15.22 -11.57
C SER A 348 9.74 15.96 -10.29
N CYS A 349 10.61 15.98 -9.27
CA CYS A 349 10.39 16.67 -8.00
C CYS A 349 10.97 18.09 -8.06
N ASP A 350 10.41 18.92 -8.92
CA ASP A 350 10.73 20.34 -9.10
C ASP A 350 9.48 21.26 -9.11
N GLY A 351 8.31 20.68 -8.82
CA GLY A 351 7.04 21.38 -8.82
C GLY A 351 6.68 22.02 -7.48
N GLY A 352 5.49 22.61 -7.41
CA GLY A 352 4.93 23.17 -6.18
C GLY A 352 5.55 24.49 -5.74
N THR A 353 4.97 25.11 -4.72
CA THR A 353 5.55 26.31 -4.09
C THR A 353 6.75 25.98 -3.20
N ASP A 354 6.92 24.70 -2.88
CA ASP A 354 8.00 24.14 -2.10
C ASP A 354 9.24 23.80 -2.94
N GLY A 355 9.12 23.81 -4.27
CA GLY A 355 10.20 23.55 -5.23
C GLY A 355 10.64 22.08 -5.30
N HIS A 356 9.89 21.16 -4.70
CA HIS A 356 10.22 19.74 -4.68
C HIS A 356 8.99 18.82 -4.74
N THR A 357 7.83 19.35 -5.15
CA THR A 357 6.65 18.52 -5.38
C THR A 357 6.86 17.59 -6.59
N CYS A 358 6.72 16.29 -6.37
CA CYS A 358 6.94 15.27 -7.39
C CYS A 358 5.75 15.11 -8.34
N GLY A 359 6.05 14.88 -9.62
CA GLY A 359 5.08 14.58 -10.68
C GLY A 359 4.77 13.09 -10.84
N LEU A 360 3.82 12.78 -11.74
CA LEU A 360 3.44 11.41 -12.06
C LEU A 360 4.29 10.82 -13.19
N ASP A 361 4.48 11.58 -14.27
CA ASP A 361 5.21 11.18 -15.47
C ASP A 361 6.73 11.43 -15.36
N TRP A 362 7.46 10.38 -14.99
CA TRP A 362 8.91 10.45 -14.80
C TRP A 362 9.70 10.50 -16.12
N GLN A 363 9.06 10.17 -17.25
CA GLN A 363 9.71 10.24 -18.56
C GLN A 363 10.06 11.70 -18.92
N LEU A 364 9.31 12.67 -18.39
CA LEU A 364 9.56 14.09 -18.60
C LEU A 364 10.75 14.64 -17.80
N LYS A 365 11.12 13.97 -16.69
CA LYS A 365 12.20 14.38 -15.76
C LYS A 365 12.04 15.83 -15.24
N THR A 366 10.81 16.29 -15.19
CA THR A 366 10.33 17.56 -14.62
C THR A 366 8.86 17.34 -14.25
N ASN A 367 8.31 18.13 -13.32
CA ASN A 367 6.93 18.00 -12.88
C ASN A 367 5.97 18.19 -14.08
N ASP A 368 5.03 17.26 -14.20
CA ASP A 368 4.09 17.15 -15.32
C ASP A 368 2.76 17.88 -15.08
N GLY A 369 2.68 18.66 -13.99
CA GLY A 369 1.48 19.31 -13.50
C GLY A 369 0.60 18.42 -12.62
N TYR A 370 0.96 17.14 -12.45
CA TYR A 370 0.34 16.28 -11.45
C TYR A 370 1.04 16.44 -10.10
N TYR A 371 0.28 16.30 -9.03
CA TYR A 371 0.74 16.36 -7.65
C TYR A 371 -0.29 15.70 -6.74
N GLY A 372 0.17 15.21 -5.60
CA GLY A 372 -0.66 14.52 -4.64
C GLY A 372 0.15 13.51 -3.82
N LEU A 373 -0.52 12.88 -2.87
CA LEU A 373 0.07 11.85 -2.02
C LEU A 373 0.55 10.65 -2.87
N GLY A 374 -0.16 10.29 -3.94
CA GLY A 374 0.20 9.17 -4.81
C GLY A 374 1.54 9.36 -5.53
N GLU A 375 1.73 10.56 -6.07
CA GLU A 375 2.94 10.99 -6.75
C GLU A 375 4.12 11.03 -5.77
N GLN A 376 3.93 11.61 -4.58
CA GLN A 376 4.94 11.66 -3.52
C GLN A 376 5.31 10.26 -3.00
N MET A 377 4.33 9.39 -2.73
CA MET A 377 4.57 8.00 -2.31
C MET A 377 5.38 7.22 -3.36
N SER A 378 5.03 7.39 -4.63
CA SER A 378 5.71 6.70 -5.73
C SER A 378 7.18 7.14 -5.85
N ALA A 379 7.44 8.46 -5.72
CA ALA A 379 8.79 9.01 -5.72
C ALA A 379 9.60 8.55 -4.49
N LEU A 380 9.01 8.59 -3.29
CA LEU A 380 9.65 8.11 -2.05
C LEU A 380 10.15 6.67 -2.22
N GLU A 381 9.26 5.78 -2.67
CA GLU A 381 9.56 4.36 -2.77
C GLU A 381 10.68 4.08 -3.76
N VAL A 382 10.57 4.57 -4.99
CA VAL A 382 11.57 4.25 -6.01
C VAL A 382 12.95 4.81 -5.65
N ILE A 383 13.02 6.01 -5.05
CA ILE A 383 14.27 6.65 -4.66
C ILE A 383 14.93 5.92 -3.48
N GLN A 384 14.17 5.54 -2.46
CA GLN A 384 14.75 4.87 -1.29
C GLN A 384 15.22 3.44 -1.59
N GLN A 385 14.62 2.76 -2.57
CA GLN A 385 15.05 1.41 -2.95
C GLN A 385 16.50 1.33 -3.46
N LEU A 386 17.14 2.46 -3.80
CA LEU A 386 18.58 2.48 -4.10
C LEU A 386 19.45 2.05 -2.89
N LEU A 387 18.90 2.12 -1.68
CA LEU A 387 19.57 1.68 -0.45
C LEU A 387 19.26 0.24 -0.04
N ILE A 388 18.44 -0.49 -0.81
CA ILE A 388 17.92 -1.80 -0.37
C ILE A 388 19.05 -2.82 -0.09
N HIS A 389 20.13 -2.76 -0.86
CA HIS A 389 21.31 -3.62 -0.70
C HIS A 389 22.30 -3.14 0.38
N GLU A 390 22.15 -1.92 0.89
CA GLU A 390 22.99 -1.41 1.99
C GLU A 390 22.54 -1.92 3.37
N ARG A 391 21.41 -2.62 3.41
CA ARG A 391 20.76 -3.06 4.65
C ARG A 391 20.39 -4.54 4.62
N PRO A 392 20.24 -5.17 5.79
CA PRO A 392 19.80 -6.56 5.85
C PRO A 392 18.49 -6.78 5.09
N ALA A 393 18.46 -7.88 4.33
CA ALA A 393 17.22 -8.41 3.77
C ALA A 393 16.17 -8.63 4.89
N PRO A 394 14.88 -8.71 4.55
CA PRO A 394 13.78 -8.94 5.50
C PRO A 394 14.12 -10.04 6.53
N TYR A 395 14.01 -9.72 7.81
CA TYR A 395 14.30 -10.66 8.90
C TYR A 395 13.32 -11.84 8.92
N ARG A 396 13.71 -12.89 9.63
CA ARG A 396 12.98 -14.09 10.01
C ARG A 396 13.11 -14.24 11.52
N ALA A 397 12.28 -15.07 12.13
CA ALA A 397 12.37 -15.35 13.56
C ALA A 397 13.73 -15.96 13.97
N ASP A 398 14.40 -16.67 13.07
CA ASP A 398 15.67 -17.35 13.33
C ASP A 398 16.94 -16.54 13.00
N ASN A 399 16.80 -15.35 12.40
CA ASN A 399 17.94 -14.51 11.98
C ASN A 399 17.91 -13.08 12.52
N GLY A 400 17.17 -12.85 13.62
CA GLY A 400 17.14 -11.58 14.34
C GLY A 400 15.78 -10.91 14.44
N GLY A 401 14.72 -11.49 13.86
CA GLY A 401 13.35 -11.01 14.03
C GLY A 401 12.88 -11.10 15.48
N THR A 402 12.32 -10.02 16.00
CA THR A 402 11.96 -9.88 17.43
C THR A 402 10.45 -9.80 17.70
N SER A 403 9.64 -9.65 16.64
CA SER A 403 8.19 -9.50 16.79
C SER A 403 7.55 -10.81 17.28
N VAL A 404 6.73 -10.71 18.33
CA VAL A 404 6.04 -11.85 18.95
C VAL A 404 4.69 -12.08 18.28
N GLY A 405 4.43 -13.35 17.94
CA GLY A 405 3.23 -13.78 17.24
C GLY A 405 2.16 -14.37 18.15
N ASP A 406 0.97 -14.54 17.56
CA ASP A 406 -0.13 -15.35 18.05
C ASP A 406 -0.79 -16.02 16.84
N ALA A 407 -0.51 -17.31 16.64
CA ALA A 407 -1.04 -18.07 15.52
C ALA A 407 -2.58 -18.21 15.57
N ALA A 408 -3.19 -17.99 16.74
CA ALA A 408 -4.64 -18.03 16.91
C ALA A 408 -5.33 -16.66 16.73
N ALA A 409 -4.56 -15.58 16.54
CA ALA A 409 -5.10 -14.25 16.32
C ALA A 409 -6.13 -14.25 15.18
N GLY A 410 -7.28 -13.60 15.36
CA GLY A 410 -8.32 -13.52 14.34
C GLY A 410 -9.13 -14.81 14.09
N LEU A 411 -8.75 -15.98 14.63
CA LEU A 411 -9.51 -17.24 14.41
C LEU A 411 -10.88 -17.25 15.09
N ASN A 412 -11.07 -16.45 16.15
CA ASN A 412 -12.37 -16.28 16.82
C ASN A 412 -13.32 -15.34 16.04
N SER A 413 -12.81 -14.66 15.01
CA SER A 413 -13.60 -13.81 14.11
C SER A 413 -14.16 -14.67 12.98
N THR A 414 -15.38 -15.20 13.15
CA THR A 414 -16.06 -15.90 12.06
C THR A 414 -16.49 -14.91 10.96
N THR A 415 -16.59 -15.35 9.71
CA THR A 415 -17.23 -14.58 8.62
C THR A 415 -18.61 -14.07 9.02
N THR A 416 -19.35 -14.83 9.83
CA THR A 416 -20.65 -14.41 10.37
C THR A 416 -20.53 -13.26 11.38
N ASN A 417 -19.43 -13.18 12.15
CA ASN A 417 -19.17 -12.10 13.12
C ASN A 417 -18.64 -10.81 12.47
N VAL A 418 -17.92 -10.93 11.34
CA VAL A 418 -17.49 -9.76 10.55
C VAL A 418 -18.68 -9.23 9.72
N LEU A 419 -19.43 -10.11 9.05
CA LEU A 419 -20.58 -9.74 8.19
C LEU A 419 -21.84 -9.33 8.96
N LYS A 420 -22.00 -9.74 10.22
CA LYS A 420 -23.07 -9.23 11.09
C LYS A 420 -22.53 -8.08 11.90
N ASN A 421 -22.95 -6.88 11.54
CA ASN A 421 -22.86 -5.72 12.40
C ASN A 421 -23.53 -6.08 13.75
N ASN A 422 -22.72 -6.30 14.80
CA ASN A 422 -23.21 -6.52 16.16
C ASN A 422 -23.73 -5.20 16.77
N LEU A 423 -24.47 -4.42 15.99
CA LEU A 423 -25.30 -3.37 16.54
C LEU A 423 -26.31 -4.06 17.44
N LYS A 424 -26.11 -3.93 18.75
CA LYS A 424 -27.08 -4.39 19.74
C LYS A 424 -28.25 -3.41 19.70
N ILE A 425 -29.12 -3.58 18.69
CA ILE A 425 -30.29 -2.74 18.49
C ILE A 425 -31.21 -2.91 19.70
N THR A 426 -31.26 -1.88 20.54
CA THR A 426 -32.12 -1.84 21.71
C THR A 426 -33.55 -1.45 21.33
N GLY A 427 -34.48 -1.57 22.28
CA GLY A 427 -35.84 -1.05 22.09
C GLY A 427 -35.86 0.46 21.82
N GLY A 428 -34.92 1.21 22.41
CA GLY A 428 -34.75 2.65 22.19
C GLY A 428 -34.34 2.98 20.76
N ASP A 429 -33.39 2.22 20.19
CA ASP A 429 -32.94 2.42 18.81
C ASP A 429 -34.07 2.15 17.81
N ARG A 430 -34.89 1.12 18.05
CA ARG A 430 -36.07 0.82 17.21
C ARG A 430 -37.13 1.91 17.32
N ALA A 431 -37.40 2.41 18.52
CA ALA A 431 -38.36 3.49 18.73
C ALA A 431 -37.88 4.77 18.05
N GLY A 432 -36.60 5.13 18.21
CA GLY A 432 -35.99 6.29 17.55
C GLY A 432 -36.05 6.18 16.03
N ALA A 433 -35.65 5.03 15.47
CA ALA A 433 -35.72 4.79 14.02
C ALA A 433 -37.16 4.87 13.49
N ALA A 434 -38.14 4.31 14.20
CA ALA A 434 -39.55 4.36 13.80
C ALA A 434 -40.10 5.80 13.83
N ILE A 435 -39.75 6.60 14.85
CA ILE A 435 -40.14 8.01 14.96
C ILE A 435 -39.56 8.81 13.79
N VAL A 436 -38.25 8.69 13.55
CA VAL A 436 -37.56 9.40 12.45
C VAL A 436 -38.17 9.01 11.10
N THR A 437 -38.38 7.72 10.87
CA THR A 437 -39.00 7.23 9.62
C THR A 437 -40.40 7.79 9.43
N THR A 438 -41.22 7.81 10.48
CA THR A 438 -42.59 8.36 10.44
C THR A 438 -42.58 9.86 10.15
N ILE A 439 -41.66 10.62 10.76
CA ILE A 439 -41.52 12.06 10.52
C ILE A 439 -41.12 12.32 9.06
N VAL A 440 -40.10 11.61 8.56
CA VAL A 440 -39.60 11.78 7.18
C VAL A 440 -40.70 11.42 6.17
N LEU A 441 -41.39 10.29 6.36
CA LEU A 441 -42.53 9.91 5.52
C LEU A 441 -43.66 10.94 5.61
N GLY A 442 -43.94 11.47 6.80
CA GLY A 442 -44.94 12.53 7.00
C GLY A 442 -44.59 13.81 6.25
N ILE A 443 -43.31 14.21 6.25
CA ILE A 443 -42.82 15.36 5.47
C ILE A 443 -42.94 15.11 3.97
N ILE A 444 -42.54 13.92 3.49
CA ILE A 444 -42.62 13.58 2.06
C ILE A 444 -44.08 13.53 1.59
N ILE A 445 -44.96 12.85 2.33
CA ILE A 445 -46.38 12.74 2.00
C ILE A 445 -47.06 14.12 2.12
N GLY A 446 -46.76 14.88 3.17
CA GLY A 446 -47.28 16.24 3.36
C GLY A 446 -46.83 17.19 2.26
N GLY A 447 -45.57 17.13 1.85
CA GLY A 447 -45.02 17.88 0.72
C GLY A 447 -45.67 17.47 -0.61
N ALA A 448 -45.83 16.18 -0.85
CA ALA A 448 -46.52 15.67 -2.04
C ALA A 448 -47.99 16.11 -2.09
N ALA A 449 -48.70 16.06 -0.94
CA ALA A 449 -50.07 16.54 -0.84
C ALA A 449 -50.18 18.05 -1.03
N TRP A 450 -49.26 18.83 -0.46
CA TRP A 450 -49.19 20.28 -0.67
C TRP A 450 -48.98 20.64 -2.14
N MET A 451 -48.16 19.89 -2.88
CA MET A 451 -47.96 20.12 -4.32
C MET A 451 -49.17 19.76 -5.20
N MET A 452 -50.19 19.08 -4.66
CA MET A 452 -51.43 18.75 -5.37
C MET A 452 -52.53 19.81 -5.20
N PHE A 453 -52.34 20.80 -4.31
CA PHE A 453 -53.22 21.94 -4.11
C PHE A 453 -52.50 23.25 -4.46
#